data_AF-A0A3D4QP10-F1
#
_entry.id   AF-A0A3D4QP10-F1
#
_cell.length_a   1.000
_cell.length_b   1.000
_cell.length_c   1.000
_cell.angle_alpha   90.00
_cell.angle_beta   90.00
_cell.angle_gamma   90.00
#
_symmetry.space_group_name_H-M   'P 1'
#
loop_
_entity.id
_entity.type
_entity.pdbx_description
1 polymer ?
#
loop_
_entity_poly.entity_id
_entity_poly.type
_entity_poly.pdbx_seq_one_letter_code
_entity_poly.pdbx_strand_id
1 'polypeptide(L)'
;MSAGYSLLMSFVVYIFRKELIAIFIIDPTTVETSLTVLYHIAPFYILFAVANIYTCAISGTGNTFIPMLINMFCYCFLRVVLMLVFMPIWPDVRLVALCYPISWAAALAASYFYYLFSKRKNMLAK
;
A
#
# COMPACT_ATOMS: atom_id res chain seq x y z
N MET A 1 -0.09 18.19 12.42
CA MET A 1 0.90 17.50 13.27
C MET A 1 1.35 16.15 12.70
N SER A 2 0.45 15.33 12.14
CA SER A 2 0.79 14.03 11.52
C SER A 2 1.65 14.12 10.25
N ALA A 3 1.38 15.06 9.34
CA ALA A 3 2.10 15.18 8.07
C ALA A 3 3.61 15.49 8.24
N GLY A 4 3.97 16.34 9.22
CA GLY A 4 5.37 16.67 9.49
C GLY A 4 6.17 15.46 10.00
N TYR A 5 5.57 14.64 10.86
CA TYR A 5 6.19 13.42 11.35
C TYR A 5 6.37 12.38 10.24
N SER A 6 5.37 12.20 9.37
CA SER A 6 5.46 11.29 8.22
C SER A 6 6.54 11.70 7.21
N LEU A 7 6.69 13.01 6.96
CA LEU A 7 7.74 13.53 6.07
C LEU A 7 9.12 13.35 6.68
N LEU A 8 9.28 13.64 7.97
CA LEU A 8 10.54 13.51 8.69
C LEU A 8 10.97 12.03 8.76
N MET A 9 10.05 11.11 9.07
CA MET A 9 10.33 9.68 9.04
C MET A 9 10.65 9.16 7.64
N SER A 10 9.92 9.60 6.60
CA SER A 10 10.23 9.22 5.21
C SER A 10 11.63 9.70 4.78
N PHE A 11 12.04 10.89 5.22
CA PHE A 11 13.35 11.46 4.92
C PHE A 11 14.49 10.71 5.61
N VAL A 12 14.32 10.37 6.89
CA VAL A 12 15.29 9.56 7.65
C VAL A 12 15.47 8.19 7.01
N VAL A 13 14.38 7.50 6.68
CA VAL A 13 14.44 6.19 6.02
C VAL A 13 15.09 6.29 4.64
N TYR A 14 14.86 7.38 3.89
CA TYR A 14 15.47 7.58 2.58
C TYR A 14 17.00 7.75 2.66
N ILE A 15 17.50 8.49 3.65
CA ILE A 15 18.96 8.68 3.86
C ILE A 15 19.61 7.37 4.30
N PHE A 16 19.01 6.69 5.29
CA PHE A 16 19.57 5.48 5.87
C PHE A 16 19.15 4.19 5.16
N ARG A 17 18.63 4.28 3.92
CA ARG A 17 18.08 3.13 3.20
C ARG A 17 19.05 1.96 3.03
N LYS A 18 20.33 2.24 2.74
CA LYS A 18 21.34 1.18 2.55
C LYS A 18 21.70 0.49 3.87
N GLU A 19 21.94 1.28 4.91
CA GLU A 19 22.27 0.78 6.25
C GLU A 19 21.10 -0.03 6.84
N LEU A 20 19.86 0.45 6.67
CA LEU A 20 18.68 -0.27 7.12
C LEU A 20 18.53 -1.62 6.41
N ILE A 21 18.78 -1.69 5.10
CA ILE A 21 18.70 -2.94 4.34
C ILE A 21 19.85 -3.89 4.74
N ALA A 22 21.06 -3.36 4.98
CA ALA A 22 22.22 -4.14 5.40
C ALA A 22 22.07 -4.79 6.79
N ILE A 23 21.23 -4.22 7.68
CA ILE A 23 20.91 -4.83 8.98
C ILE A 23 20.05 -6.09 8.82
N PHE A 24 19.17 -6.14 7.82
CA PHE A 24 18.29 -7.29 7.60
C PHE A 24 18.87 -8.35 6.65
N ILE A 25 19.84 -7.97 5.82
CA ILE A 25 20.36 -8.83 4.74
C ILE A 25 21.89 -8.82 4.80
N ILE A 26 22.46 -9.99 5.13
CA ILE A 26 23.91 -10.21 5.28
C ILE A 26 24.58 -10.43 3.91
N ASP A 27 23.84 -10.92 2.91
CA ASP A 27 24.38 -11.25 1.58
C ASP A 27 24.34 -10.06 0.60
N PRO A 28 25.48 -9.65 0.02
CA PRO A 28 25.58 -8.46 -0.82
C PRO A 28 24.82 -8.58 -2.16
N THR A 29 24.61 -9.78 -2.69
CA THR A 29 23.86 -9.97 -3.94
C THR A 29 22.36 -9.75 -3.75
N THR A 30 21.88 -10.04 -2.53
CA THR A 30 20.47 -9.83 -2.16
C THR A 30 20.19 -8.35 -1.88
N VAL A 31 21.16 -7.59 -1.35
CA VAL A 31 21.03 -6.15 -1.06
C VAL A 31 20.74 -5.33 -2.34
N GLU A 32 21.49 -5.54 -3.42
CA GLU A 32 21.28 -4.84 -4.70
C GLU A 32 19.92 -5.15 -5.32
N THR A 33 19.49 -6.41 -5.17
CA THR A 33 18.19 -6.88 -5.62
C THR A 33 17.05 -6.20 -4.84
N SER A 34 17.17 -6.10 -3.51
CA SER A 34 16.21 -5.40 -2.65
C SER A 34 16.16 -3.90 -2.92
N LEU A 35 17.30 -3.26 -3.19
CA LEU A 35 17.34 -1.84 -3.57
C LEU A 35 16.60 -1.58 -4.88
N THR A 36 16.78 -2.45 -5.88
CA THR A 36 16.08 -2.34 -7.17
C THR A 36 14.56 -2.43 -7.00
N VAL A 37 14.09 -3.36 -6.16
CA VAL A 37 12.67 -3.50 -5.80
C VAL A 37 12.16 -2.25 -5.08
N LEU A 38 12.94 -1.71 -4.14
CA LEU A 38 12.59 -0.49 -3.41
C LEU A 38 12.38 0.70 -4.34
N TYR A 39 13.28 0.92 -5.32
CA TYR A 39 13.13 1.99 -6.30
C TYR A 39 11.91 1.80 -7.20
N HIS A 40 11.55 0.56 -7.51
CA HIS A 40 10.36 0.27 -8.31
C HIS A 40 9.06 0.53 -7.54
N ILE A 41 9.03 0.24 -6.24
CA ILE A 41 7.84 0.43 -5.39
C ILE A 41 7.71 1.88 -4.92
N ALA A 42 8.83 2.59 -4.72
CA ALA A 42 8.88 3.96 -4.20
C ALA A 42 7.89 4.95 -4.84
N PRO A 43 7.77 5.06 -6.19
CA PRO A 43 6.81 5.99 -6.78
C PRO A 43 5.35 5.60 -6.50
N PHE A 44 5.05 4.30 -6.40
CA PHE A 44 3.71 3.81 -6.12
C PHE A 44 3.32 3.91 -4.64
N TYR A 45 4.25 4.22 -3.75
CA TYR A 45 3.97 4.43 -2.33
C TYR A 45 3.02 5.61 -2.09
N ILE A 46 2.96 6.57 -3.02
CA ILE A 46 2.00 7.68 -2.99
C ILE A 46 0.57 7.14 -3.08
N LEU A 47 0.29 6.16 -3.94
CA LEU A 47 -1.04 5.53 -4.05
C LEU A 47 -1.45 4.88 -2.72
N PHE A 48 -0.52 4.21 -2.06
CA PHE A 48 -0.73 3.61 -0.75
C PHE A 48 -1.01 4.66 0.33
N ALA A 49 -0.27 5.77 0.33
CA ALA A 49 -0.49 6.86 1.27
C ALA A 49 -1.91 7.46 1.09
N VAL A 50 -2.34 7.70 -0.14
CA VAL A 50 -3.68 8.21 -0.44
C VAL A 50 -4.76 7.20 -0.03
N ALA A 51 -4.58 5.91 -0.31
CA ALA A 51 -5.51 4.86 0.11
C ALA A 51 -5.67 4.79 1.64
N ASN A 52 -4.58 4.95 2.38
CA ASN A 52 -4.62 5.04 3.85
C ASN A 52 -5.35 6.28 4.35
N ILE A 53 -5.15 7.44 3.72
CA ILE A 53 -5.87 8.67 4.09
C ILE A 53 -7.39 8.48 3.92
N TYR A 54 -7.83 7.87 2.82
CA TYR A 54 -9.25 7.54 2.63
C TYR A 54 -9.76 6.54 3.67
N THR A 55 -8.99 5.50 3.97
CA THR A 55 -9.31 4.53 5.03
C THR A 55 -9.49 5.23 6.38
N CYS A 56 -8.55 6.10 6.77
CA CYS A 56 -8.62 6.86 8.01
C CYS A 56 -9.82 7.82 8.03
N ALA A 57 -10.11 8.48 6.90
CA ALA A 57 -11.23 9.39 6.78
C ALA A 57 -12.58 8.67 6.95
N ILE A 58 -12.75 7.49 6.34
CA ILE A 58 -13.97 6.67 6.47
C ILE A 58 -14.11 6.12 7.89
N SER A 59 -13.02 5.62 8.48
CA SER A 59 -13.02 5.13 9.86
C SER A 59 -13.34 6.24 10.88
N GLY A 60 -12.98 7.49 10.58
CA GLY A 60 -13.27 8.67 11.40
C GLY A 60 -14.75 9.05 11.46
N THR A 61 -15.61 8.52 10.58
CA THR A 61 -17.06 8.80 10.60
C THR A 61 -17.86 7.83 11.49
N GLY A 62 -17.19 7.02 12.31
CA GLY A 62 -17.84 6.12 13.28
C GLY A 62 -18.25 4.75 12.74
N ASN A 63 -17.97 4.44 11.47
CA ASN A 63 -18.16 3.11 10.91
C ASN A 63 -16.84 2.55 10.37
N THR A 64 -16.09 1.87 11.25
CA THR A 64 -14.78 1.27 10.95
C THR A 64 -14.89 -0.12 10.30
N PHE A 65 -16.08 -0.72 10.32
CA PHE A 65 -16.27 -2.10 9.86
C PHE A 65 -16.11 -2.23 8.34
N ILE A 66 -16.59 -1.23 7.60
CA ILE A 66 -16.53 -1.22 6.14
C ILE A 66 -15.11 -1.00 5.60
N PRO A 67 -14.33 0.01 6.05
CA PRO A 67 -12.94 0.14 5.62
C PRO A 67 -12.09 -1.06 6.01
N MET A 68 -12.41 -1.75 7.13
CA MET A 68 -11.75 -2.99 7.51
C MET A 68 -11.97 -4.11 6.47
N LEU A 69 -13.22 -4.33 6.03
CA LEU A 69 -13.51 -5.33 4.99
C LEU A 69 -12.83 -5.00 3.66
N ILE A 70 -12.90 -3.74 3.22
CA ILE A 70 -12.26 -3.30 1.97
C ILE A 70 -10.76 -3.60 2.00
N ASN A 71 -10.08 -3.25 3.10
CA ASN A 71 -8.67 -3.51 3.27
C ASN A 71 -8.36 -5.00 3.36
N MET A 72 -9.17 -5.79 4.07
CA MET A 72 -8.95 -7.23 4.16
C MET A 72 -9.06 -7.91 2.79
N PHE A 73 -10.04 -7.54 1.97
CA PHE A 73 -10.18 -8.10 0.63
C PHE A 73 -9.09 -7.61 -0.34
N CYS A 74 -8.76 -6.31 -0.33
CA CYS A 74 -7.78 -5.76 -1.27
C CYS A 74 -6.32 -6.08 -0.91
N TYR A 75 -5.96 -6.08 0.38
CA TYR A 75 -4.59 -6.34 0.82
C TYR A 75 -4.29 -7.81 1.07
N CYS A 76 -5.28 -8.63 1.46
CA CYS A 76 -5.04 -10.05 1.72
C CYS A 76 -5.52 -10.91 0.56
N PHE A 77 -6.81 -10.87 0.22
CA PHE A 77 -7.36 -11.75 -0.81
C PHE A 77 -6.78 -11.48 -2.20
N LEU A 78 -6.90 -10.24 -2.67
CA LEU A 78 -6.39 -9.87 -3.98
C LEU A 78 -4.87 -10.09 -4.08
N ARG A 79 -4.14 -9.79 -3.00
CA ARG A 79 -2.69 -9.99 -2.91
C ARG A 79 -2.30 -11.46 -3.03
N VAL A 80 -2.99 -12.34 -2.32
CA VAL A 80 -2.75 -13.79 -2.35
C VAL A 80 -3.10 -14.35 -3.73
N VAL A 81 -4.24 -13.95 -4.30
CA VAL A 81 -4.64 -14.38 -5.66
C VAL A 81 -3.60 -13.93 -6.68
N LEU A 82 -3.16 -12.67 -6.63
CA LEU A 82 -2.11 -12.18 -7.52
C LEU A 82 -0.81 -12.96 -7.34
N MET A 83 -0.37 -13.22 -6.11
CA MET A 83 0.82 -14.04 -5.89
C MET A 83 0.67 -15.46 -6.45
N LEU A 84 -0.46 -16.13 -6.22
CA LEU A 84 -0.71 -17.49 -6.72
C LEU A 84 -0.76 -17.56 -8.25
N VAL A 85 -1.23 -16.50 -8.92
CA VAL A 85 -1.29 -16.43 -10.39
C VAL A 85 0.07 -16.05 -10.99
N PHE A 86 0.78 -15.09 -10.39
CA PHE A 86 2.01 -14.52 -10.97
C PHE A 86 3.27 -15.31 -10.62
N MET A 87 3.36 -15.88 -9.41
CA MET A 87 4.50 -16.67 -8.94
C MET A 87 4.83 -17.91 -9.80
N PRO A 88 3.86 -18.72 -10.31
CA PRO A 88 4.19 -19.88 -11.13
C PRO A 88 4.63 -19.54 -12.55
N ILE A 89 4.39 -18.31 -13.03
CA ILE A 89 4.74 -17.91 -14.41
C ILE A 89 6.19 -17.37 -14.44
N TRP A 90 6.57 -16.53 -13.46
CA TRP A 90 7.93 -15.95 -13.37
C TRP A 90 8.33 -15.79 -11.88
N PRO A 91 9.19 -16.67 -11.33
CA PRO A 91 9.64 -16.58 -9.94
C PRO A 91 10.72 -15.51 -9.78
N ASP A 92 10.33 -14.25 -9.97
CA ASP A 92 11.20 -13.08 -9.84
C ASP A 92 10.63 -12.09 -8.80
N VAL A 93 11.51 -11.58 -7.95
CA VAL A 93 11.20 -10.61 -6.89
C VAL A 93 10.62 -9.30 -7.44
N ARG A 94 10.91 -8.96 -8.69
CA ARG A 94 10.33 -7.79 -9.37
C ARG A 94 8.83 -7.94 -9.59
N LEU A 95 8.34 -9.15 -9.80
CA LEU A 95 6.93 -9.43 -10.00
C LEU A 95 6.14 -9.22 -8.69
N VAL A 96 6.71 -9.68 -7.58
CA VAL A 96 6.19 -9.44 -6.23
C VAL A 96 6.10 -7.95 -5.93
N ALA A 97 7.09 -7.18 -6.41
CA ALA A 97 7.13 -5.73 -6.31
C ALA A 97 5.96 -5.07 -7.06
N LEU A 98 5.61 -5.55 -8.26
CA LEU A 98 4.50 -5.03 -9.07
C LEU A 98 3.11 -5.40 -8.53
N CYS A 99 2.99 -6.57 -7.90
CA CYS A 99 1.73 -6.94 -7.24
C CYS A 99 1.32 -5.91 -6.16
N TYR A 100 2.28 -5.16 -5.57
CA TYR A 100 2.01 -4.28 -4.41
C TYR A 100 1.25 -3.02 -4.87
N PRO A 101 1.74 -2.28 -5.87
CA PRO A 101 1.00 -1.21 -6.53
C PRO A 101 -0.40 -1.61 -7.00
N ILE A 102 -0.57 -2.82 -7.54
CA ILE A 102 -1.87 -3.31 -8.02
C ILE A 102 -2.85 -3.44 -6.85
N SER A 103 -2.43 -4.06 -5.75
CA SER A 103 -3.25 -4.16 -4.53
C SER A 103 -3.59 -2.78 -3.96
N TRP A 104 -2.65 -1.83 -3.99
CA TRP A 104 -2.86 -0.47 -3.50
C TRP A 104 -3.81 0.33 -4.38
N ALA A 105 -3.71 0.19 -5.70
CA ALA A 105 -4.63 0.81 -6.66
C ALA A 105 -6.06 0.25 -6.48
N ALA A 106 -6.20 -1.06 -6.27
CA ALA A 106 -7.49 -1.68 -5.99
C ALA A 106 -8.08 -1.19 -4.65
N ALA A 107 -7.27 -1.12 -3.60
CA ALA A 107 -7.69 -0.60 -2.29
C ALA A 107 -8.13 0.87 -2.40
N LEU A 108 -7.36 1.70 -3.10
CA LEU A 108 -7.72 3.09 -3.38
C LEU A 108 -9.05 3.19 -4.11
N ALA A 109 -9.22 2.43 -5.19
CA ALA A 109 -10.45 2.44 -5.98
C ALA A 109 -11.66 2.02 -5.13
N ALA A 110 -11.55 0.93 -4.39
CA ALA A 110 -12.63 0.44 -3.53
C ALA A 110 -13.00 1.44 -2.41
N SER A 111 -11.99 2.05 -1.77
CA SER A 111 -12.18 3.09 -0.75
C SER A 111 -12.85 4.34 -1.32
N TYR A 112 -12.43 4.75 -2.51
CA TYR A 112 -12.97 5.90 -3.22
C TYR A 112 -14.42 5.68 -3.67
N PHE A 113 -14.73 4.52 -4.25
CA PHE A 113 -16.11 4.16 -4.62
C PHE A 113 -17.02 4.14 -3.39
N TYR A 114 -16.56 3.57 -2.27
CA TYR A 114 -17.35 3.55 -1.04
C TYR A 114 -17.62 4.95 -0.50
N TYR A 115 -16.63 5.85 -0.54
CA TYR A 115 -16.80 7.25 -0.16
C TYR A 115 -17.87 7.96 -1.01
N LEU A 116 -17.87 7.75 -2.33
CA LEU A 116 -18.89 8.31 -3.22
C LEU A 116 -20.30 7.77 -2.92
N PHE A 117 -20.43 6.47 -2.66
CA PHE A 117 -21.72 5.85 -2.31
C PHE A 117 -22.25 6.34 -0.96
N SER A 118 -21.38 6.48 0.04
CA SER A 118 -21.75 7.03 1.35
C SER A 118 -22.24 8.47 1.25
N LYS A 119 -21.53 9.32 0.49
CA LYS A 119 -21.95 10.71 0.24
C LYS A 119 -23.30 10.79 -0.47
N ARG A 120 -23.57 9.88 -1.42
CA ARG A 120 -24.86 9.82 -2.13
C ARG A 120 -26.03 9.46 -1.22
N LYS A 121 -25.87 8.47 -0.33
CA LYS A 121 -26.93 8.10 0.64
C LYS A 121 -27.25 9.25 1.61
N ASN A 122 -26.23 9.95 2.11
CA ASN A 122 -26.43 11.08 3.01
C ASN A 122 -27.09 12.29 2.32
N MET A 123 -26.91 12.47 1.01
CA MET A 123 -27.62 13.50 0.24
C MET A 123 -29.06 13.14 -0.14
N LEU A 124 -29.39 11.85 -0.27
CA LEU A 124 -30.76 11.39 -0.58
C LEU A 124 -31.67 11.27 0.65
N ALA A 125 -31.10 11.36 1.85
CA ALA A 125 -31.83 11.31 3.13
C ALA A 125 -32.17 12.71 3.68
N LYS A 126 -32.01 13.77 2.90
CA LYS A 126 -32.32 15.16 3.23
C LYS A 126 -33.32 15.72 2.23
#